data_AF-A0A935KUI8-F1
#
_entry.id   AF-A0A935KUI8-F1
#
_cell.length_a   1.000
_cell.length_b   1.000
_cell.length_c   1.000
_cell.angle_alpha   90.00
_cell.angle_beta   90.00
_cell.angle_gamma   90.00
#
_symmetry.space_group_name_H-M   'P 1'
#
loop_
_entity.id
_entity.type
_entity.pdbx_description
1 polymer ?
#
loop_
_entity_poly.entity_id
_entity_poly.type
_entity_poly.pdbx_seq_one_letter_code
_entity_poly.pdbx_strand_id
1 'polypeptide(L)'
;MASTIVSGDTWRQTHGSASDWLTEAASRTPHALNTFRRHMRVAEFVESKLPKEQIERLFDRDLPFGPLEVLMRLHDVDQEQATSLFPKVLEGSITYKKMLDIYQDAKAKSGETFQGRRAFAERGQQFEAKAIDCIKHHQDQFLGGLPRGTRVEFRTNTRGFSYGAADLLAIGNDFIDGFEIKLFGADDNRYVLIRTLEQISLMSTFYRQTWLIYPDTGQTQSSHKEFIDTLGVHLIRLELTSVGVAQISEDLTPTPSIRIYPEPQQAPRQHLLRDFLRGR
;
A
#
# COMPACT_ATOMS: atom_id res chain seq x y z
N MET A 1 -11.18 -19.04 11.38
CA MET A 1 -9.88 -19.72 11.66
C MET A 1 -8.76 -19.24 10.73
N ALA A 2 -8.87 -19.32 9.40
CA ALA A 2 -7.84 -18.76 8.49
C ALA A 2 -7.74 -17.22 8.55
N SER A 3 -8.88 -16.52 8.65
CA SER A 3 -8.96 -15.07 8.92
C SER A 3 -8.27 -14.68 10.23
N THR A 4 -8.53 -15.44 11.29
CA THR A 4 -7.96 -15.29 12.63
C THR A 4 -6.44 -15.53 12.66
N ILE A 5 -5.93 -16.42 11.81
CA ILE A 5 -4.49 -16.70 11.67
C ILE A 5 -3.77 -15.56 10.92
N VAL A 6 -4.41 -14.93 9.93
CA VAL A 6 -3.86 -13.74 9.25
C VAL A 6 -3.88 -12.50 10.11
N SER A 7 -4.97 -12.29 10.85
CA SER A 7 -5.12 -11.12 11.71
C SER A 7 -4.32 -11.22 13.01
N GLY A 8 -3.92 -12.43 13.43
CA GLY A 8 -3.17 -12.67 14.67
C GLY A 8 -1.64 -12.75 14.53
N ASP A 9 -1.06 -12.39 13.38
CA ASP A 9 0.41 -12.43 13.12
C ASP A 9 1.10 -13.78 13.37
N THR A 10 0.37 -14.87 13.61
CA THR A 10 0.92 -16.20 13.92
C THR A 10 1.73 -16.79 12.77
N TRP A 11 1.46 -16.35 11.54
CA TRP A 11 2.27 -16.69 10.36
C TRP A 11 3.70 -16.16 10.45
N ARG A 12 3.97 -15.04 11.16
CA ARG A 12 5.32 -14.45 11.30
C ARG A 12 6.32 -15.39 11.99
N GLN A 13 5.82 -16.35 12.78
CA GLN A 13 6.65 -17.34 13.47
C GLN A 13 7.14 -18.46 12.55
N THR A 14 6.50 -18.65 11.41
CA THR A 14 6.69 -19.84 10.55
C THR A 14 7.01 -19.49 9.10
N HIS A 15 6.78 -18.25 8.67
CA HIS A 15 6.93 -17.82 7.27
C HIS A 15 7.62 -16.46 7.17
N GLY A 16 8.40 -16.27 6.11
CA GLY A 16 9.13 -15.01 5.84
C GLY A 16 8.22 -13.84 5.43
N SER A 17 7.02 -14.14 4.93
CA SER A 17 6.02 -13.12 4.58
C SER A 17 4.59 -13.65 4.66
N ALA A 18 3.61 -12.74 4.77
CA ALA A 18 2.20 -13.08 4.70
C ALA A 18 1.81 -13.70 3.35
N SER A 19 2.53 -13.36 2.27
CA SER A 19 2.31 -13.93 0.94
C SER A 19 2.74 -15.38 0.85
N ASP A 20 3.85 -15.74 1.51
CA ASP A 20 4.35 -17.12 1.56
C ASP A 20 3.38 -17.98 2.35
N TRP A 21 2.92 -17.50 3.51
CA TRP A 21 1.90 -18.17 4.30
C TRP A 21 0.60 -18.37 3.50
N LEU A 22 0.11 -17.34 2.79
CA LEU A 22 -1.08 -17.45 1.95
C LEU A 22 -0.91 -18.48 0.82
N THR A 23 0.29 -18.55 0.24
CA THR A 23 0.61 -19.50 -0.83
C THR A 23 0.62 -20.93 -0.30
N GLU A 24 1.26 -21.16 0.85
CA GLU A 24 1.26 -22.44 1.53
C GLU A 24 -0.16 -22.85 1.96
N ALA A 25 -0.91 -21.96 2.59
CA ALA A 25 -2.28 -22.20 3.01
C ALA A 25 -3.19 -22.55 1.81
N ALA A 26 -3.08 -21.82 0.71
CA ALA A 26 -3.83 -22.11 -0.51
C ALA A 26 -3.46 -23.47 -1.11
N SER A 27 -2.18 -23.88 -1.05
CA SER A 27 -1.71 -25.18 -1.57
C SER A 27 -2.31 -26.39 -0.84
N ARG A 28 -2.81 -26.19 0.38
CA ARG A 28 -3.52 -27.20 1.18
C ARG A 28 -5.01 -27.30 0.84
N THR A 29 -5.48 -26.50 -0.13
CA THR A 29 -6.85 -26.50 -0.60
C THR A 29 -6.89 -26.83 -2.09
N PRO A 30 -8.03 -27.26 -2.65
CA PRO A 30 -8.18 -27.44 -4.09
C PRO A 30 -8.26 -26.11 -4.87
N HIS A 31 -8.11 -24.96 -4.21
CA HIS A 31 -8.31 -23.65 -4.81
C HIS A 31 -7.00 -22.95 -5.15
N ALA A 32 -6.96 -22.27 -6.31
CA ALA A 32 -5.89 -21.35 -6.64
C ALA A 32 -5.81 -20.20 -5.63
N LEU A 33 -4.60 -19.64 -5.44
CA LEU A 33 -4.32 -18.57 -4.47
C LEU A 33 -5.32 -17.39 -4.54
N ASN A 34 -5.70 -16.95 -5.74
CA ASN A 34 -6.65 -15.85 -5.91
C ASN A 34 -8.07 -16.21 -5.43
N THR A 35 -8.51 -17.45 -5.65
CA THR A 35 -9.80 -17.94 -5.15
C THR A 35 -9.77 -18.06 -3.62
N PHE A 36 -8.67 -18.59 -3.07
CA PHE A 36 -8.46 -18.67 -1.63
C PHE A 36 -8.52 -17.28 -0.96
N ARG A 37 -7.84 -16.28 -1.53
CA ARG A 37 -7.91 -14.87 -1.07
C ARG A 37 -9.31 -14.28 -1.13
N ARG A 38 -10.13 -14.67 -2.11
CA ARG A 38 -11.54 -14.23 -2.18
C ARG A 38 -12.38 -14.89 -1.09
N HIS A 39 -12.19 -16.19 -0.85
CA HIS A 39 -12.85 -16.92 0.25
C HIS A 39 -12.54 -16.29 1.60
N MET A 40 -11.27 -15.98 1.85
CA MET A 40 -10.83 -15.29 3.07
C MET A 40 -11.55 -13.97 3.31
N ARG A 41 -11.57 -13.08 2.30
CA ARG A 41 -12.24 -11.77 2.42
C ARG A 41 -13.74 -11.89 2.68
N VAL A 42 -14.39 -12.85 2.04
CA VAL A 42 -15.82 -13.11 2.30
C VAL A 42 -16.03 -13.64 3.71
N ALA A 43 -15.13 -14.51 4.21
CA ALA A 43 -15.19 -14.98 5.59
C ALA A 43 -15.01 -13.81 6.58
N GLU A 44 -14.01 -12.95 6.39
CA GLU A 44 -13.78 -11.75 7.21
C GLU A 44 -14.99 -10.82 7.21
N PHE A 45 -15.60 -10.62 6.02
CA PHE A 45 -16.83 -9.84 5.90
C PHE A 45 -17.97 -10.45 6.71
N VAL A 46 -18.22 -11.76 6.60
CA VAL A 46 -19.26 -12.45 7.39
C VAL A 46 -18.98 -12.37 8.89
N GLU A 47 -17.73 -12.60 9.29
CA GLU A 47 -17.29 -12.50 10.69
C GLU A 47 -17.50 -11.09 11.26
N SER A 48 -17.33 -10.04 10.45
CA SER A 48 -17.58 -8.65 10.86
C SER A 48 -19.05 -8.30 11.08
N LYS A 49 -19.97 -9.10 10.53
CA LYS A 49 -21.42 -8.84 10.56
C LYS A 49 -22.18 -9.66 11.58
N LEU A 50 -21.54 -10.67 12.17
CA LEU A 50 -22.19 -11.63 13.04
C LEU A 50 -21.49 -11.73 14.40
N PRO A 51 -22.25 -11.91 15.49
CA PRO A 51 -21.67 -12.33 16.77
C PRO A 51 -20.98 -13.70 16.64
N LYS A 52 -19.98 -13.93 17.50
CA LYS A 52 -19.17 -15.16 17.49
C LYS A 52 -20.02 -16.42 17.57
N GLU A 53 -21.07 -16.39 18.38
CA GLU A 53 -21.99 -17.52 18.59
C GLU A 53 -22.80 -17.87 17.32
N GLN A 54 -23.03 -16.89 16.44
CA GLN A 54 -23.71 -17.13 15.16
C GLN A 54 -22.74 -17.65 14.10
N ILE A 55 -21.50 -17.15 14.08
CA ILE A 55 -20.43 -17.64 13.20
C ILE A 55 -20.19 -19.14 13.45
N GLU A 56 -20.16 -19.55 14.72
CA GLU A 56 -19.96 -20.95 15.09
C GLU A 56 -21.04 -21.88 14.48
N ARG A 57 -22.27 -21.41 14.35
CA ARG A 57 -23.38 -22.16 13.74
C ARG A 57 -23.31 -22.23 12.21
N LEU A 58 -22.43 -21.46 11.58
CA LEU A 58 -22.25 -21.44 10.14
C LEU A 58 -21.15 -22.39 9.66
N PHE A 59 -20.29 -22.92 10.56
CA PHE A 59 -19.18 -23.80 10.16
C PHE A 59 -19.64 -25.07 9.43
N ASP A 60 -20.78 -25.63 9.82
CA ASP A 60 -21.31 -26.87 9.24
C ASP A 60 -22.29 -26.62 8.09
N ARG A 61 -22.51 -25.34 7.70
CA ARG A 61 -23.43 -24.97 6.63
C ARG A 61 -22.66 -24.67 5.35
N ASP A 62 -23.18 -25.18 4.24
CA ASP A 62 -22.70 -24.77 2.92
C ASP A 62 -23.23 -23.35 2.62
N LEU A 63 -22.34 -22.37 2.77
CA LEU A 63 -22.68 -20.96 2.57
C LEU A 63 -22.63 -20.61 1.08
N PRO A 64 -23.58 -19.80 0.58
CA PRO A 64 -23.59 -19.41 -0.83
C PRO A 64 -22.49 -18.37 -1.10
N PHE A 65 -21.27 -18.83 -1.38
CA PHE A 65 -20.09 -18.00 -1.58
C PHE A 65 -20.30 -16.92 -2.64
N GLY A 66 -20.83 -17.28 -3.81
CA GLY A 66 -21.05 -16.33 -4.91
C GLY A 66 -21.94 -15.16 -4.50
N PRO A 67 -23.16 -15.40 -4.00
CA PRO A 67 -24.02 -14.36 -3.42
C PRO A 67 -23.37 -13.54 -2.31
N LEU A 68 -22.65 -14.18 -1.37
CA LEU A 68 -21.95 -13.48 -0.28
C LEU A 68 -20.85 -12.56 -0.80
N GLU A 69 -20.11 -12.99 -1.82
CA GLU A 69 -19.09 -12.16 -2.45
C GLU A 69 -19.70 -10.93 -3.13
N VAL A 70 -20.82 -11.08 -3.83
CA VAL A 70 -21.51 -9.95 -4.45
C VAL A 70 -22.08 -9.02 -3.37
N LEU A 71 -22.61 -9.58 -2.28
CA LEU A 71 -23.11 -8.81 -1.16
C LEU A 71 -22.02 -7.99 -0.47
N MET A 72 -20.83 -8.55 -0.28
CA MET A 72 -19.66 -7.83 0.22
C MET A 72 -19.34 -6.63 -0.68
N ARG A 73 -19.37 -6.80 -2.00
CA ARG A 73 -19.14 -5.70 -2.95
C ARG A 73 -20.28 -4.67 -2.95
N LEU A 74 -21.52 -5.11 -2.72
CA LEU A 74 -22.66 -4.21 -2.55
C LEU A 74 -22.49 -3.37 -1.29
N HIS A 75 -21.99 -3.96 -0.19
CA HIS A 75 -21.76 -3.23 1.05
C HIS A 75 -20.80 -2.05 0.88
N ASP A 76 -19.82 -2.15 -0.02
CA ASP A 76 -18.89 -1.06 -0.35
C ASP A 76 -19.58 0.12 -1.07
N VAL A 77 -20.74 -0.10 -1.71
CA VAL A 77 -21.42 0.91 -2.56
C VAL A 77 -22.77 1.36 -1.97
N ASP A 78 -23.46 0.46 -1.28
CA ASP A 78 -24.75 0.68 -0.61
C ASP A 78 -24.81 -0.21 0.64
N GLN A 79 -24.23 0.29 1.72
CA GLN A 79 -24.13 -0.41 3.00
C GLN A 79 -25.51 -0.75 3.60
N GLU A 80 -26.49 0.13 3.46
CA GLU A 80 -27.83 -0.07 4.02
C GLU A 80 -28.53 -1.23 3.31
N GLN A 81 -28.52 -1.23 1.98
CA GLN A 81 -29.12 -2.29 1.20
C GLN A 81 -28.40 -3.63 1.44
N ALA A 82 -27.08 -3.65 1.48
CA ALA A 82 -26.31 -4.86 1.78
C ALA A 82 -26.65 -5.43 3.16
N THR A 83 -26.76 -4.58 4.18
CA THR A 83 -27.12 -5.01 5.55
C THR A 83 -28.52 -5.62 5.58
N SER A 84 -29.48 -5.04 4.85
CA SER A 84 -30.84 -5.57 4.77
C SER A 84 -30.94 -6.94 4.05
N LEU A 85 -30.03 -7.21 3.11
CA LEU A 85 -30.02 -8.44 2.31
C LEU A 85 -29.19 -9.57 2.93
N PHE A 86 -28.31 -9.25 3.88
CA PHE A 86 -27.38 -10.19 4.51
C PHE A 86 -28.06 -11.45 5.08
N PRO A 87 -29.15 -11.36 5.87
CA PRO A 87 -29.83 -12.57 6.38
C PRO A 87 -30.39 -13.45 5.24
N LYS A 88 -30.98 -12.82 4.22
CA LYS A 88 -31.58 -13.52 3.07
C LYS A 88 -30.52 -14.24 2.23
N VAL A 89 -29.31 -13.69 2.14
CA VAL A 89 -28.19 -14.34 1.48
C VAL A 89 -27.70 -15.53 2.31
N LEU A 90 -27.57 -15.41 3.63
CA LEU A 90 -27.17 -16.53 4.50
C LEU A 90 -28.15 -17.70 4.48
N GLU A 91 -29.44 -17.41 4.31
CA GLU A 91 -30.49 -18.42 4.16
C GLU A 91 -30.50 -19.11 2.78
N GLY A 92 -29.74 -18.58 1.80
CA GLY A 92 -29.78 -19.06 0.42
C GLY A 92 -31.02 -18.60 -0.36
N SER A 93 -31.81 -17.68 0.20
CA SER A 93 -33.06 -17.15 -0.36
C SER A 93 -32.85 -16.21 -1.55
N ILE A 94 -31.60 -15.81 -1.83
CA ILE A 94 -31.23 -14.95 -2.96
C ILE A 94 -30.17 -15.65 -3.82
N THR A 95 -30.50 -15.82 -5.09
CA THR A 95 -29.59 -16.42 -6.08
C THR A 95 -28.47 -15.46 -6.47
N TYR A 96 -27.37 -16.00 -7.00
CA TYR A 96 -26.24 -15.20 -7.49
C TYR A 96 -26.67 -14.16 -8.53
N LYS A 97 -27.49 -14.57 -9.51
CA LYS A 97 -27.98 -13.67 -10.56
C LYS A 97 -28.75 -12.49 -9.97
N LYS A 98 -29.68 -12.76 -9.05
CA LYS A 98 -30.46 -11.71 -8.40
C LYS A 98 -29.59 -10.76 -7.57
N MET A 99 -28.59 -11.28 -6.84
CA MET A 99 -27.65 -10.40 -6.15
C MET A 99 -26.82 -9.55 -7.12
N LEU A 100 -26.41 -10.13 -8.26
CA LEU A 100 -25.66 -9.40 -9.27
C LEU A 100 -26.49 -8.27 -9.88
N ASP A 101 -27.76 -8.51 -10.17
CA ASP A 101 -28.68 -7.49 -10.69
C ASP A 101 -28.86 -6.34 -9.68
N ILE A 102 -29.11 -6.66 -8.40
CA ILE A 102 -29.22 -5.65 -7.33
C ILE A 102 -27.93 -4.82 -7.23
N TYR A 103 -26.77 -5.49 -7.26
CA TYR A 103 -25.48 -4.81 -7.22
C TYR A 103 -25.29 -3.88 -8.42
N GLN A 104 -25.66 -4.31 -9.62
CA GLN A 104 -25.56 -3.48 -10.82
C GLN A 104 -26.48 -2.26 -10.74
N ASP A 105 -27.70 -2.42 -10.21
CA ASP A 105 -28.64 -1.32 -10.02
C ASP A 105 -28.15 -0.31 -8.98
N ALA A 106 -27.67 -0.78 -7.83
CA ALA A 106 -27.10 0.08 -6.78
C ALA A 106 -25.87 0.83 -7.31
N LYS A 107 -25.01 0.12 -8.03
CA LYS A 107 -23.82 0.68 -8.70
C LYS A 107 -24.15 1.70 -9.79
N ALA A 108 -25.25 1.52 -10.53
CA ALA A 108 -25.70 2.49 -11.51
C ALA A 108 -26.26 3.76 -10.86
N LYS A 109 -26.91 3.62 -9.70
CA LYS A 109 -27.51 4.73 -8.93
C LYS A 109 -26.48 5.52 -8.11
N SER A 110 -25.45 4.88 -7.58
CA SER A 110 -24.43 5.54 -6.77
C SER A 110 -23.51 6.47 -7.57
N GLY A 111 -23.48 6.36 -8.91
CA GLY A 111 -22.57 7.13 -9.75
C GLY A 111 -21.09 6.74 -9.58
N GLU A 112 -20.76 5.90 -8.60
CA GLU A 112 -19.44 5.29 -8.38
C GLU A 112 -19.18 4.22 -9.44
N THR A 113 -18.86 4.73 -10.62
CA THR A 113 -18.43 3.93 -11.74
C THR A 113 -17.12 3.22 -11.38
N PHE A 114 -16.93 2.00 -11.87
CA PHE A 114 -15.64 1.30 -11.94
C PHE A 114 -14.55 2.12 -12.68
N GLN A 115 -14.91 3.28 -13.24
CA GLN A 115 -13.98 4.35 -13.55
C GLN A 115 -13.14 4.74 -12.34
N GLY A 116 -13.61 4.68 -11.08
CA GLY A 116 -12.81 5.02 -9.90
C GLY A 116 -11.50 4.22 -9.79
N ARG A 117 -11.52 2.88 -9.88
CA ARG A 117 -10.28 2.08 -9.81
C ARG A 117 -9.40 2.21 -11.05
N ARG A 118 -10.01 2.28 -12.24
CA ARG A 118 -9.26 2.42 -13.49
C ARG A 118 -8.69 3.83 -13.64
N ALA A 119 -9.46 4.86 -13.32
CA ALA A 119 -9.03 6.26 -13.24
C ALA A 119 -8.06 6.47 -12.09
N PHE A 120 -8.17 5.75 -10.97
CA PHE A 120 -7.15 5.77 -9.91
C PHE A 120 -5.84 5.13 -10.38
N ALA A 121 -5.92 3.99 -11.10
CA ALA A 121 -4.74 3.37 -11.70
C ALA A 121 -4.12 4.26 -12.80
N GLU A 122 -4.93 4.85 -13.67
CA GLU A 122 -4.50 5.80 -14.71
C GLU A 122 -3.92 7.08 -14.08
N ARG A 123 -4.54 7.62 -13.03
CA ARG A 123 -4.01 8.74 -12.23
C ARG A 123 -2.70 8.36 -11.53
N GLY A 124 -2.60 7.14 -11.01
CA GLY A 124 -1.37 6.61 -10.41
C GLY A 124 -0.23 6.58 -11.41
N GLN A 125 -0.47 6.06 -12.62
CA GLN A 125 0.53 6.06 -13.71
C GLN A 125 0.90 7.48 -14.17
N GLN A 126 -0.09 8.37 -14.30
CA GLN A 126 0.15 9.77 -14.66
C GLN A 126 0.99 10.48 -13.59
N PHE A 127 0.66 10.26 -12.32
CA PHE A 127 1.41 10.82 -11.20
C PHE A 127 2.83 10.26 -11.14
N GLU A 128 3.02 8.95 -11.32
CA GLU A 128 4.33 8.31 -11.34
C GLU A 128 5.22 8.91 -12.44
N ALA A 129 4.71 8.99 -13.67
CA ALA A 129 5.43 9.59 -14.78
C ALA A 129 5.83 11.05 -14.49
N LYS A 130 4.91 11.82 -13.90
CA LYS A 130 5.15 13.22 -13.52
C LYS A 130 6.19 13.34 -12.40
N ALA A 131 6.11 12.48 -11.39
CA ALA A 131 7.05 12.45 -10.28
C ALA A 131 8.47 12.14 -10.78
N ILE A 132 8.61 11.14 -11.66
CA ILE A 132 9.89 10.79 -12.28
C ILE A 132 10.46 11.99 -13.05
N ASP A 133 9.62 12.68 -13.83
CA ASP A 133 10.05 13.84 -14.59
C ASP A 133 10.52 14.99 -13.67
N CYS A 134 9.76 15.27 -12.62
CA CYS A 134 10.12 16.24 -11.59
C CYS A 134 11.47 15.89 -10.91
N ILE A 135 11.66 14.64 -10.49
CA ILE A 135 12.92 14.19 -9.86
C ILE A 135 14.11 14.39 -10.80
N LYS A 136 13.94 14.10 -12.09
CA LYS A 136 14.99 14.27 -13.11
C LYS A 136 15.30 15.73 -13.41
N HIS A 137 14.34 16.65 -13.28
CA HIS A 137 14.56 18.08 -13.49
C HIS A 137 15.14 18.77 -12.24
N HIS A 138 14.81 18.28 -11.05
CA HIS A 138 15.20 18.87 -9.76
C HIS A 138 16.18 17.98 -8.97
N GLN A 139 17.12 17.34 -9.68
CA GLN A 139 18.04 16.36 -9.11
C GLN A 139 18.85 16.92 -7.93
N ASP A 140 19.19 18.20 -7.99
CA ASP A 140 19.91 18.91 -6.95
C ASP A 140 19.17 18.91 -5.61
N GLN A 141 17.84 18.94 -5.64
CA GLN A 141 17.01 18.94 -4.44
C GLN A 141 16.87 17.54 -3.82
N PHE A 142 16.88 16.48 -4.65
CA PHE A 142 16.71 15.10 -4.17
C PHE A 142 18.03 14.39 -3.86
N LEU A 143 19.08 14.64 -4.64
CA LEU A 143 20.34 13.90 -4.53
C LEU A 143 21.39 14.62 -3.67
N GLY A 144 21.10 15.88 -3.30
CA GLY A 144 22.01 16.75 -2.55
C GLY A 144 23.21 17.19 -3.38
N GLY A 145 24.17 17.87 -2.74
CA GLY A 145 25.37 18.45 -3.37
C GLY A 145 26.34 17.41 -3.95
N LEU A 146 25.94 16.77 -5.05
CA LEU A 146 26.77 15.83 -5.81
C LEU A 146 28.02 16.56 -6.32
N PRO A 147 29.19 15.90 -6.33
CA PRO A 147 30.39 16.45 -6.95
C PRO A 147 30.12 16.89 -8.39
N ARG A 148 30.69 18.03 -8.80
CA ARG A 148 30.58 18.52 -10.19
C ARG A 148 31.02 17.43 -11.18
N GLY A 149 30.17 17.14 -12.16
CA GLY A 149 30.44 16.13 -13.18
C GLY A 149 30.03 14.71 -12.82
N THR A 150 29.39 14.49 -11.66
CA THR A 150 28.77 13.21 -11.34
C THR A 150 27.70 12.88 -12.38
N ARG A 151 27.89 11.79 -13.10
CA ARG A 151 26.89 11.27 -14.04
C ARG A 151 25.88 10.46 -13.24
N VAL A 152 24.62 10.89 -13.29
CA VAL A 152 23.51 10.17 -12.66
C VAL A 152 22.75 9.40 -13.74
N GLU A 153 22.58 8.10 -13.54
CA GLU A 153 21.72 7.25 -14.35
C GLU A 153 20.41 7.00 -13.62
N PHE A 154 19.29 7.21 -14.31
CA PHE A 154 17.95 6.94 -13.79
C PHE A 154 17.40 5.65 -14.39
N ARG A 155 16.97 4.71 -13.54
CA ARG A 155 16.36 3.44 -13.97
C ARG A 155 14.96 3.26 -13.39
N THR A 156 14.00 2.95 -14.27
CA THR A 156 12.64 2.53 -13.91
C THR A 156 12.48 1.04 -14.17
N ASN A 157 11.38 0.43 -13.70
CA ASN A 157 11.08 -0.99 -13.92
C ASN A 157 12.20 -1.93 -13.43
N THR A 158 12.59 -1.77 -12.17
CA THR A 158 13.66 -2.51 -11.47
C THR A 158 13.32 -3.98 -11.18
N ARG A 159 12.69 -4.68 -12.15
CA ARG A 159 12.38 -6.11 -12.06
C ARG A 159 13.67 -6.88 -11.82
N GLY A 160 13.74 -7.59 -10.68
CA GLY A 160 14.89 -8.41 -10.29
C GLY A 160 15.68 -7.88 -9.09
N PHE A 161 15.37 -6.69 -8.56
CA PHE A 161 15.92 -6.25 -7.28
C PHE A 161 15.09 -6.83 -6.13
N SER A 162 15.52 -7.99 -5.61
CA SER A 162 14.76 -8.79 -4.62
C SER A 162 14.61 -8.14 -3.25
N TYR A 163 15.36 -7.08 -2.96
CA TYR A 163 15.49 -6.50 -1.62
C TYR A 163 14.86 -5.11 -1.45
N GLY A 164 14.13 -4.63 -2.46
CA GLY A 164 13.39 -3.37 -2.39
C GLY A 164 12.98 -2.89 -3.78
N ALA A 165 11.70 -3.00 -4.11
CA ALA A 165 11.17 -2.68 -5.44
C ALA A 165 10.88 -1.18 -5.59
N ALA A 166 11.93 -0.36 -5.63
CA ALA A 166 11.79 1.08 -5.90
C ALA A 166 11.20 1.30 -7.30
N ASP A 167 10.28 2.26 -7.42
CA ASP A 167 9.69 2.67 -8.70
C ASP A 167 10.73 3.35 -9.61
N LEU A 168 11.68 4.07 -9.00
CA LEU A 168 12.81 4.72 -9.67
C LEU A 168 14.09 4.58 -8.84
N LEU A 169 15.22 4.37 -9.52
CA LEU A 169 16.57 4.45 -8.95
C LEU A 169 17.33 5.60 -9.56
N ALA A 170 18.09 6.33 -8.72
CA ALA A 170 19.15 7.23 -9.16
C ALA A 170 20.50 6.62 -8.78
N ILE A 171 21.33 6.36 -9.78
CA ILE A 171 22.61 5.66 -9.63
C ILE A 171 23.72 6.63 -10.02
N GLY A 172 24.61 6.91 -9.09
CA GLY A 172 25.90 7.56 -9.36
C GLY A 172 27.05 6.56 -9.19
N ASN A 173 28.27 7.03 -9.44
CA ASN A 173 29.46 6.19 -9.29
C ASN A 173 29.63 5.64 -7.86
N ASP A 174 29.23 6.42 -6.86
CA ASP A 174 29.45 6.12 -5.43
C ASP A 174 28.15 6.10 -4.60
N PHE A 175 26.98 6.11 -5.24
CA PHE A 175 25.71 6.10 -4.52
C PHE A 175 24.58 5.45 -5.32
N ILE A 176 23.58 4.95 -4.58
CA ILE A 176 22.30 4.51 -5.11
C ILE A 176 21.21 5.07 -4.19
N ASP A 177 20.32 5.88 -4.75
CA ASP A 177 19.12 6.35 -4.07
C ASP A 177 17.88 5.67 -4.68
N GLY A 178 16.94 5.30 -3.82
CA GLY A 178 15.68 4.67 -4.20
C GLY A 178 14.50 5.62 -4.02
N PHE A 179 13.57 5.60 -4.96
CA PHE A 179 12.36 6.42 -4.94
C PHE A 179 11.13 5.51 -4.99
N GLU A 180 10.27 5.67 -3.99
CA GLU A 180 8.98 5.01 -3.86
C GLU A 180 7.88 6.04 -4.09
N ILE A 181 7.10 5.86 -5.16
CA ILE A 181 6.10 6.82 -5.62
C ILE A 181 4.72 6.23 -5.36
N LYS A 182 3.92 6.91 -4.54
CA LYS A 182 2.62 6.38 -4.09
C LYS A 182 1.51 7.40 -4.27
N LEU A 183 0.37 6.88 -4.74
CA LEU A 183 -0.91 7.57 -4.70
C LEU A 183 -1.78 6.90 -3.64
N PHE A 184 -2.34 7.68 -2.71
CA PHE A 184 -3.25 7.16 -1.68
C PHE A 184 -4.71 7.34 -2.07
N GLY A 185 -5.52 6.30 -1.86
CA GLY A 185 -6.98 6.39 -1.89
C GLY A 185 -7.53 6.97 -0.59
N ALA A 186 -8.79 7.42 -0.61
CA ALA A 186 -9.45 8.04 0.54
C ALA A 186 -9.69 7.10 1.74
N ASP A 187 -9.70 5.78 1.51
CA ASP A 187 -10.14 4.77 2.50
C ASP A 187 -9.02 3.88 3.08
N ASP A 188 -7.76 4.13 2.74
CA ASP A 188 -6.67 3.14 2.85
C ASP A 188 -5.72 3.31 4.05
N ASN A 189 -6.19 3.85 5.18
CA ASN A 189 -5.27 4.52 6.10
C ASN A 189 -4.29 3.64 6.92
N ARG A 190 -4.63 2.41 7.32
CA ARG A 190 -3.75 1.65 8.26
C ARG A 190 -2.96 0.52 7.62
N TYR A 191 -3.59 -0.28 6.75
CA TYR A 191 -2.92 -1.40 6.10
C TYR A 191 -1.83 -0.92 5.14
N VAL A 192 -2.15 0.11 4.35
CA VAL A 192 -1.20 0.70 3.40
C VAL A 192 -0.06 1.38 4.15
N LEU A 193 -0.33 2.04 5.29
CA LEU A 193 0.72 2.62 6.14
C LEU A 193 1.70 1.55 6.63
N ILE A 194 1.21 0.44 7.20
CA ILE A 194 2.06 -0.64 7.71
C ILE A 194 2.92 -1.23 6.59
N ARG A 195 2.31 -1.54 5.45
CA ARG A 195 3.03 -2.05 4.26
C ARG A 195 4.10 -1.08 3.77
N THR A 196 3.76 0.20 3.74
CA THR A 196 4.67 1.27 3.32
C THR A 196 5.87 1.33 4.28
N LEU A 197 5.62 1.35 5.59
CA LEU A 197 6.66 1.32 6.61
C LEU A 197 7.56 0.08 6.51
N GLU A 198 6.99 -1.11 6.33
CA GLU A 198 7.75 -2.35 6.15
C GLU A 198 8.67 -2.27 4.92
N GLN A 199 8.15 -1.79 3.78
CA GLN A 199 8.91 -1.63 2.55
C GLN A 199 10.03 -0.60 2.69
N ILE A 200 9.74 0.58 3.26
CA ILE A 200 10.74 1.63 3.46
C ILE A 200 11.83 1.18 4.42
N SER A 201 11.46 0.53 5.53
CA SER A 201 12.43 0.04 6.51
C SER A 201 13.42 -0.94 5.89
N LEU A 202 12.96 -1.74 4.92
CA LEU A 202 13.83 -2.62 4.15
C LEU A 202 14.72 -1.80 3.20
N MET A 203 14.11 -0.95 2.38
CA MET A 203 14.80 -0.13 1.37
C MET A 203 15.87 0.80 1.98
N SER A 204 15.61 1.37 3.16
CA SER A 204 16.52 2.29 3.86
C SER A 204 17.86 1.67 4.26
N THR A 205 17.96 0.33 4.26
CA THR A 205 19.21 -0.38 4.53
C THR A 205 20.09 -0.58 3.30
N PHE A 206 19.53 -0.46 2.10
CA PHE A 206 20.23 -0.69 0.83
C PHE A 206 20.58 0.59 0.09
N TYR A 207 19.73 1.61 0.19
CA TYR A 207 19.92 2.88 -0.48
C TYR A 207 20.60 3.89 0.44
N ARG A 208 21.45 4.75 -0.12
CA ARG A 208 22.00 5.90 0.60
C ARG A 208 20.86 6.78 1.11
N GLN A 209 19.88 7.04 0.25
CA GLN A 209 18.64 7.73 0.59
C GLN A 209 17.44 7.00 -0.05
N THR A 210 16.40 6.78 0.74
CA THR A 210 15.08 6.34 0.26
C THR A 210 14.12 7.52 0.28
N TRP A 211 13.56 7.84 -0.88
CA TRP A 211 12.60 8.93 -1.05
C TRP A 211 11.19 8.39 -1.17
N LEU A 212 10.27 8.95 -0.40
CA LEU A 212 8.84 8.71 -0.49
C LEU A 212 8.17 9.89 -1.18
N ILE A 213 7.53 9.62 -2.30
CA ILE A 213 6.96 10.65 -3.16
C ILE A 213 5.44 10.52 -3.16
N TYR A 214 4.77 11.61 -2.76
CA TYR A 214 3.31 11.69 -2.65
C TYR A 214 2.75 12.90 -3.40
N PRO A 215 1.49 12.88 -3.82
CA PRO A 215 0.85 14.06 -4.38
C PRO A 215 0.70 15.15 -3.30
N ASP A 216 1.00 16.40 -3.64
CA ASP A 216 0.52 17.54 -2.86
C ASP A 216 -0.92 17.83 -3.28
N THR A 217 -1.88 17.39 -2.47
CA THR A 217 -3.31 17.57 -2.73
C THR A 217 -3.86 18.89 -2.17
N GLY A 218 -3.02 19.80 -1.68
CA GLY A 218 -3.44 21.12 -1.22
C GLY A 218 -4.54 21.09 -0.14
N GLN A 219 -4.19 20.68 1.09
CA GLN A 219 -4.99 20.75 2.34
C GLN A 219 -6.45 20.23 2.33
N THR A 220 -7.02 19.79 1.21
CA THR A 220 -8.46 19.53 1.08
C THR A 220 -8.89 18.14 1.49
N GLN A 221 -7.95 17.22 1.74
CA GLN A 221 -8.24 15.88 2.27
C GLN A 221 -7.57 15.69 3.64
N SER A 222 -8.38 15.76 4.70
CA SER A 222 -7.93 15.56 6.09
C SER A 222 -7.24 14.22 6.31
N SER A 223 -7.71 13.16 5.64
CA SER A 223 -7.15 11.80 5.71
C SER A 223 -5.73 11.70 5.16
N HIS A 224 -5.41 12.41 4.07
CA HIS A 224 -4.07 12.40 3.49
C HIS A 224 -3.04 13.06 4.41
N LYS A 225 -3.42 14.20 5.00
CA LYS A 225 -2.56 14.89 5.97
C LYS A 225 -2.33 14.03 7.21
N GLU A 226 -3.37 13.42 7.76
CA GLU A 226 -3.28 12.51 8.90
C GLU A 226 -2.37 11.32 8.60
N PHE A 227 -2.45 10.74 7.40
CA PHE A 227 -1.56 9.67 6.96
C PHE A 227 -0.10 10.12 6.96
N ILE A 228 0.22 11.25 6.32
CA ILE A 228 1.60 11.75 6.22
C ILE A 228 2.17 12.11 7.60
N ASP A 229 1.36 12.72 8.46
CA ASP A 229 1.75 13.04 9.84
C ASP A 229 2.02 11.75 10.65
N THR A 230 1.14 10.75 10.51
CA THR A 230 1.30 9.44 11.18
C THR A 230 2.52 8.69 10.66
N LEU A 231 2.75 8.70 9.34
CA LEU A 231 3.95 8.15 8.72
C LEU A 231 5.21 8.81 9.29
N GLY A 232 5.26 10.14 9.35
CA GLY A 232 6.38 10.89 9.92
C GLY A 232 6.70 10.48 11.35
N VAL A 233 5.68 10.32 12.21
CA VAL A 233 5.85 9.82 13.58
C VAL A 233 6.47 8.43 13.60
N HIS A 234 6.03 7.52 12.72
CA HIS A 234 6.58 6.16 12.67
C HIS A 234 8.00 6.11 12.10
N LEU A 235 8.32 6.89 11.07
CA LEU A 235 9.67 6.97 10.52
C LEU A 235 10.68 7.46 11.57
N ILE A 236 10.29 8.45 12.39
CA ILE A 236 11.09 8.93 13.51
C ILE A 236 11.28 7.83 14.58
N ARG A 237 10.19 7.14 14.97
CA ARG A 237 10.25 6.06 15.97
C ARG A 237 11.10 4.87 15.52
N LEU A 238 11.16 4.61 14.22
CA LEU A 238 11.97 3.56 13.63
C LEU A 238 13.43 4.00 13.38
N GLU A 239 13.78 5.24 13.73
CA GLU A 239 15.12 5.82 13.56
C GLU A 239 15.65 5.71 12.12
N LEU A 240 14.75 5.79 11.13
CA LEU A 240 15.11 5.64 9.71
C LEU A 240 15.73 6.94 9.17
N THR A 241 16.99 7.17 9.49
CA THR A 241 17.73 8.40 9.15
C THR A 241 17.99 8.62 7.66
N SER A 242 17.85 7.59 6.83
CA SER A 242 18.05 7.64 5.38
C SER A 242 16.74 7.77 4.58
N VAL A 243 15.66 8.27 5.21
CA VAL A 243 14.36 8.44 4.55
C VAL A 243 14.07 9.93 4.31
N GLY A 244 13.50 10.25 3.16
CA GLY A 244 13.08 11.60 2.79
C GLY A 244 11.65 11.53 2.25
N VAL A 245 10.82 12.53 2.54
CA VAL A 245 9.46 12.62 1.99
C VAL A 245 9.37 13.83 1.09
N ALA A 246 8.79 13.69 -0.09
CA ALA A 246 8.53 14.83 -0.96
C ALA A 246 7.08 14.79 -1.43
N GLN A 247 6.48 15.96 -1.46
CA GLN A 247 5.15 16.18 -2.01
C GLN A 247 5.29 16.91 -3.34
N ILE A 248 4.75 16.32 -4.40
CA ILE A 248 4.77 16.88 -5.75
C ILE A 248 3.34 17.25 -6.11
N SER A 249 3.10 18.52 -6.43
CA SER A 249 1.75 18.95 -6.83
C SER A 249 1.27 18.17 -8.04
N GLU A 250 -0.01 17.84 -8.06
CA GLU A 250 -0.67 17.32 -9.27
C GLU A 250 -0.84 18.41 -10.33
N ASP A 251 -0.84 19.68 -9.92
CA ASP A 251 -0.84 20.84 -10.81
C ASP A 251 0.58 21.18 -11.25
N LEU A 252 0.73 21.87 -12.39
CA LEU A 252 2.01 22.15 -13.06
C LEU A 252 2.95 23.11 -12.29
N THR A 253 2.80 23.26 -10.97
CA THR A 253 3.71 24.10 -10.18
C THR A 253 5.10 23.47 -10.11
N PRO A 254 6.15 24.22 -10.47
CA PRO A 254 7.44 23.65 -10.88
C PRO A 254 8.40 23.33 -9.71
N THR A 255 7.95 23.29 -8.47
CA THR A 255 8.86 23.06 -7.33
C THR A 255 8.26 22.06 -6.35
N PRO A 256 8.90 20.90 -6.11
CA PRO A 256 8.43 19.94 -5.12
C PRO A 256 8.56 20.54 -3.70
N SER A 257 7.58 20.25 -2.84
CA SER A 257 7.70 20.52 -1.41
C SER A 257 8.41 19.34 -0.74
N ILE A 258 9.69 19.51 -0.42
CA ILE A 258 10.52 18.45 0.16
C ILE A 258 10.56 18.59 1.68
N ARG A 259 10.28 17.50 2.38
CA ARG A 259 10.36 17.36 3.85
C ARG A 259 11.20 16.14 4.20
N ILE A 260 12.33 16.34 4.87
CA ILE A 260 13.20 15.23 5.26
C ILE A 260 12.70 14.65 6.59
N TYR A 261 12.50 13.33 6.65
CA TYR A 261 12.05 12.62 7.84
C TYR A 261 13.00 11.47 8.18
N PRO A 262 13.64 11.47 9.34
CA PRO A 262 13.56 12.47 10.41
C PRO A 262 14.17 13.81 9.99
N GLU A 263 13.71 14.92 10.59
CA GLU A 263 14.41 16.20 10.46
C GLU A 263 15.89 15.98 10.84
N PRO A 264 16.85 16.49 10.05
CA PRO A 264 18.26 16.27 10.33
C PRO A 264 18.59 16.74 11.74
N GLN A 265 18.78 15.80 12.68
CA GLN A 265 19.42 16.15 13.93
C GLN A 265 20.84 16.60 13.60
N GLN A 266 21.29 17.71 14.19
CA GLN A 266 22.65 18.22 13.96
C GLN A 266 23.62 17.05 14.04
N ALA A 267 24.33 16.79 12.93
CA ALA A 267 25.15 15.61 12.81
C ALA A 267 26.10 15.51 14.01
N PRO A 268 26.16 14.37 14.72
CA PRO A 268 27.33 14.10 15.55
C PRO A 268 28.52 14.18 14.61
N ARG A 269 29.51 15.01 14.93
CA ARG A 269 30.74 15.20 14.14
C ARG A 269 31.25 13.82 13.69
N GLN A 270 31.07 13.51 12.41
CA GLN A 270 31.45 12.21 11.86
C GLN A 270 32.98 12.13 11.81
N HIS A 271 33.58 11.60 12.87
CA HIS A 271 35.00 11.20 12.87
C HIS A 271 35.20 9.78 12.30
N LEU A 272 34.14 9.00 12.07
CA LEU A 272 34.26 7.54 11.88
C LEU A 272 34.24 7.04 10.42
N LEU A 273 33.93 7.87 9.43
CA LEU A 273 33.97 7.45 8.02
C LEU A 273 35.39 7.47 7.41
N ARG A 274 36.33 8.20 8.03
CA ARG A 274 37.74 8.20 7.61
C ARG A 274 38.49 6.94 8.03
N ASP A 275 38.06 6.29 9.10
CA ASP A 275 38.77 5.14 9.66
C ASP A 275 38.35 3.82 8.98
N PHE A 276 37.11 3.72 8.47
CA PHE A 276 36.67 2.55 7.70
C PHE A 276 37.27 2.50 6.28
N LEU A 277 37.53 3.66 5.66
CA LEU A 277 38.13 3.76 4.32
C LEU A 277 39.67 3.79 4.34
N ARG A 278 40.29 3.80 5.52
CA ARG A 278 41.74 3.66 5.70
C ARG A 278 42.02 2.39 6.48
N GLY A 279 42.01 1.28 5.76
CA GLY A 279 42.04 -0.07 6.31
C GLY A 279 42.91 -0.28 7.56
N ARG A 280 42.32 -0.97 8.53
CA ARG A 280 42.97 -2.00 9.33
C ARG A 280 42.11 -3.24 9.31
#